data_AF-A0A849GE00-F1
#
_entry.id   AF-A0A849GE00-F1
#
_cell.length_a   1.000
_cell.length_b   1.000
_cell.length_c   1.000
_cell.angle_alpha   90.00
_cell.angle_beta   90.00
_cell.angle_gamma   90.00
#
_symmetry.space_group_name_H-M   'P 1'
#
loop_
_entity.id
_entity.type
_entity.pdbx_description
1 polymer ?
#
loop_
_entity_poly.entity_id
_entity_poly.type
_entity_poly.pdbx_seq_one_letter_code
_entity_poly.pdbx_strand_id
1 'polypeptide(L)'
;MKKSVPYASKTPGPDGLYHYDAEETSVWHDLYLRQMANLEGFACRAYLTGQAKLGFSPDAVPQVREVHARLQKITGAGVEPVAALIPQDAFSTLLKNRHFPVATFIRRREHIDYIEEPDIFHEVFGHCPMLTNEDVCTFFEKFGA
;
A
#
# COMPACT_ATOMS: atom_id res chain seq x y z
N MET A 1 13.93 -19.70 -16.48
CA MET A 1 13.93 -18.32 -17.01
C MET A 1 13.54 -17.38 -15.89
N LYS A 2 14.32 -16.34 -15.58
CA LYS A 2 13.85 -15.28 -14.66
C LYS A 2 12.68 -14.58 -15.36
N LYS A 3 11.46 -14.63 -14.78
CA LYS A 3 10.34 -13.79 -15.23
C LYS A 3 10.85 -12.35 -15.28
N SER A 4 10.72 -11.67 -16.42
CA SER A 4 10.91 -10.23 -16.49
C SER A 4 9.78 -9.63 -15.66
N VAL A 5 10.13 -8.89 -14.60
CA VAL A 5 9.14 -8.17 -13.80
C VAL A 5 8.76 -6.94 -14.63
N PRO A 6 7.50 -6.79 -15.08
CA PRO A 6 7.08 -5.70 -15.95
C PRO A 6 7.01 -4.35 -15.23
N TYR A 7 7.23 -4.34 -13.91
CA TYR A 7 7.17 -3.18 -13.04
C TYR A 7 8.41 -3.08 -12.16
N ALA A 8 8.81 -1.84 -11.88
CA ALA A 8 9.90 -1.51 -10.97
C ALA A 8 9.43 -0.43 -10.01
N SER A 9 9.61 -0.67 -8.70
CA SER A 9 9.41 0.33 -7.65
C SER A 9 10.21 1.59 -7.94
N LYS A 10 9.60 2.76 -7.74
CA LYS A 10 10.30 4.04 -7.83
C LYS A 10 11.30 4.20 -6.68
N THR A 11 12.40 4.89 -6.94
CA THR A 11 13.31 5.38 -5.91
C THR A 11 12.87 6.79 -5.50
N PRO A 12 12.94 7.16 -4.21
CA PRO A 12 12.63 8.52 -3.81
C PRO A 12 13.64 9.52 -4.39
N GLY A 13 13.18 10.75 -4.67
CA GLY A 13 14.03 11.87 -5.05
C GLY A 13 14.89 12.38 -3.89
N PRO A 14 15.74 13.40 -4.13
CA PRO A 14 16.59 14.02 -3.09
C PRO A 14 15.81 14.64 -1.92
N ASP A 15 14.53 14.96 -2.13
CA ASP A 15 13.58 15.46 -1.13
C ASP A 15 12.91 14.35 -0.30
N GLY A 16 13.26 13.09 -0.58
CA GLY A 16 12.65 11.90 0.03
C GLY A 16 11.23 11.61 -0.46
N LEU A 17 10.80 12.20 -1.58
CA LEU A 17 9.48 11.99 -2.17
C LEU A 17 9.52 11.02 -3.35
N TYR A 18 8.44 10.25 -3.51
CA TYR A 18 8.20 9.46 -4.70
C TYR A 18 7.43 10.32 -5.71
N HIS A 19 8.07 10.63 -6.84
CA HIS A 19 7.44 11.42 -7.90
C HIS A 19 6.60 10.51 -8.80
N TYR A 20 5.28 10.64 -8.65
CA TYR A 20 4.29 10.06 -9.56
C TYR A 20 3.91 11.09 -10.61
N ASP A 21 3.88 10.69 -11.87
CA ASP A 21 3.47 11.56 -12.96
C ASP A 21 1.94 11.72 -13.04
N ALA A 22 1.46 12.48 -14.03
CA ALA A 22 0.04 12.74 -14.22
C ALA A 22 -0.75 11.48 -14.60
N GLU A 23 -0.16 10.56 -15.36
CA GLU A 23 -0.83 9.31 -15.75
C GLU A 23 -0.94 8.37 -14.54
N GLU A 24 0.12 8.24 -13.77
CA GLU A 24 0.14 7.46 -12.53
C GLU A 24 -0.87 7.98 -11.50
N THR A 25 -0.97 9.30 -11.36
CA THR A 25 -1.98 9.95 -10.51
C THR A 25 -3.39 9.70 -11.04
N SER A 26 -3.59 9.74 -12.35
CA SER A 26 -4.88 9.46 -12.99
C SER A 26 -5.30 7.98 -12.82
N VAL A 27 -4.36 7.04 -12.90
CA VAL A 27 -4.65 5.62 -12.63
C VAL A 27 -5.05 5.41 -11.17
N TRP A 28 -4.35 6.04 -10.22
CA TRP A 28 -4.73 6.00 -8.81
C TRP A 28 -6.15 6.53 -8.58
N HIS A 29 -6.47 7.68 -9.19
CA HIS A 29 -7.78 8.31 -9.09
C HIS A 29 -8.90 7.35 -9.51
N ASP A 30 -8.77 6.75 -10.69
CA ASP A 30 -9.80 5.85 -11.21
C ASP A 30 -9.92 4.55 -10.41
N LEU A 31 -8.79 3.99 -9.96
CA LEU A 31 -8.80 2.84 -9.07
C LEU A 31 -9.48 3.16 -7.74
N TYR A 32 -9.17 4.31 -7.13
CA TYR A 32 -9.74 4.76 -5.87
C TYR A 32 -11.26 4.93 -6.00
N LEU A 33 -11.73 5.70 -6.97
CA LEU A 33 -13.16 5.96 -7.15
C LEU A 33 -13.94 4.66 -7.43
N ARG A 34 -13.42 3.81 -8.32
CA ARG A 34 -14.02 2.51 -8.63
C ARG A 34 -14.13 1.64 -7.38
N GLN A 35 -13.07 1.54 -6.59
CA GLN A 35 -13.08 0.67 -5.42
C GLN A 35 -13.91 1.24 -4.28
N MET A 36 -13.89 2.54 -4.02
CA MET A 36 -14.76 3.13 -3.00
C MET A 36 -16.24 2.87 -3.29
N ALA A 37 -16.66 2.93 -4.56
CA ALA A 37 -18.02 2.55 -4.96
C ALA A 37 -18.28 1.04 -4.78
N ASN A 38 -17.35 0.17 -5.16
CA ASN A 38 -17.51 -1.28 -5.04
C ASN A 38 -17.48 -1.80 -3.60
N LEU A 39 -16.84 -1.06 -2.69
CA LEU A 39 -16.71 -1.45 -1.28
C LEU A 39 -17.95 -1.06 -0.46
N GLU A 40 -18.79 -0.17 -0.95
CA GLU A 40 -20.03 0.22 -0.28
C GLU A 40 -20.93 -1.00 -0.06
N GLY A 41 -21.24 -1.31 1.21
CA GLY A 41 -22.05 -2.47 1.58
C GLY A 41 -21.30 -3.82 1.62
N PHE A 42 -20.05 -3.90 1.15
CA PHE A 42 -19.26 -5.13 1.14
C PHE A 42 -18.05 -5.12 2.07
N ALA A 43 -17.37 -3.96 2.19
CA ALA A 43 -16.22 -3.83 3.07
C ALA A 43 -16.62 -3.95 4.55
N CYS A 44 -15.77 -4.58 5.35
CA CYS A 44 -15.99 -4.61 6.79
C CYS A 44 -15.86 -3.19 7.39
N ARG A 45 -16.56 -2.94 8.50
CA ARG A 45 -16.56 -1.63 9.18
C ARG A 45 -15.15 -1.21 9.61
N ALA A 46 -14.31 -2.16 10.04
CA ALA A 46 -12.93 -1.89 10.44
C ALA A 46 -12.12 -1.29 9.28
N TYR A 47 -12.25 -1.84 8.07
CA TYR A 47 -11.61 -1.31 6.87
C TYR A 47 -12.07 0.13 6.57
N LEU A 48 -13.39 0.36 6.51
CA LEU A 48 -13.94 1.71 6.22
C LEU A 48 -13.53 2.75 7.26
N THR A 49 -13.44 2.34 8.53
CA THR A 49 -12.95 3.20 9.62
C THR A 49 -11.45 3.50 9.45
N GLY A 50 -10.66 2.51 9.05
CA GLY A 50 -9.25 2.68 8.73
C GLY A 50 -9.02 3.62 7.55
N GLN A 51 -9.81 3.50 6.48
CA GLN A 51 -9.78 4.42 5.34
C GLN A 51 -10.02 5.86 5.79
N ALA A 52 -11.06 6.10 6.60
CA ALA A 52 -11.35 7.43 7.14
C ALA A 52 -10.22 7.97 8.04
N LYS A 53 -9.63 7.13 8.89
CA LYS A 53 -8.49 7.51 9.76
C LYS A 53 -7.22 7.84 8.95
N LEU A 54 -6.96 7.07 7.90
CA LEU A 54 -5.79 7.25 7.06
C LEU A 54 -5.95 8.39 6.08
N GLY A 55 -7.17 8.81 5.72
CA GLY A 55 -7.41 10.06 4.99
C GLY A 55 -6.73 10.11 3.62
N PHE A 56 -6.85 9.03 2.84
CA PHE A 56 -6.38 9.02 1.45
C PHE A 56 -7.34 9.80 0.54
N SER A 57 -6.78 10.42 -0.49
CA SER A 57 -7.53 11.18 -1.50
C SER A 57 -7.42 10.48 -2.87
N PRO A 58 -8.45 10.56 -3.73
CA PRO A 58 -8.32 10.14 -5.13
C PRO A 58 -7.37 11.03 -5.95
N ASP A 59 -7.02 12.22 -5.48
CA ASP A 59 -6.30 13.23 -6.29
C ASP A 59 -4.78 13.11 -6.23
N ALA A 60 -4.23 12.24 -5.38
CA ALA A 60 -2.80 12.05 -5.25
C ALA A 60 -2.45 10.64 -4.74
N VAL A 61 -1.42 10.03 -5.33
CA VAL A 61 -0.81 8.82 -4.79
C VAL A 61 -0.15 9.14 -3.44
N PRO A 62 -0.52 8.44 -2.34
CA PRO A 62 0.04 8.71 -1.02
C PRO A 62 1.55 8.52 -0.95
N GLN A 63 2.22 9.40 -0.22
CA GLN A 63 3.65 9.22 0.07
C GLN A 63 3.82 8.20 1.19
N VAL A 64 4.74 7.24 1.01
CA VAL A 64 5.00 6.17 2.00
C VAL A 64 5.29 6.74 3.39
N ARG A 65 6.06 7.84 3.47
CA ARG A 65 6.37 8.52 4.74
C ARG A 65 5.13 9.03 5.49
N GLU A 66 4.09 9.46 4.75
CA GLU A 66 2.85 9.98 5.33
C GLU A 66 1.97 8.85 5.86
N VAL A 67 1.86 7.77 5.07
CA VAL A 67 1.17 6.54 5.48
C VAL A 67 1.83 5.98 6.74
N HIS A 68 3.15 5.86 6.74
CA HIS A 68 3.95 5.40 7.88
C HIS A 68 3.68 6.25 9.13
N ALA A 69 3.79 7.58 9.03
CA ALA A 69 3.58 8.48 10.16
C ALA A 69 2.14 8.43 10.72
N ARG A 70 1.14 8.18 9.87
CA ARG A 70 -0.26 8.01 10.32
C ARG A 70 -0.45 6.69 11.06
N LEU A 71 0.05 5.58 10.52
CA LEU A 71 -0.04 4.26 11.16
C LEU A 71 0.71 4.21 12.50
N GLN A 72 1.91 4.79 12.57
CA GLN A 72 2.71 4.85 13.78
C GLN A 72 1.94 5.51 14.94
N LYS A 73 1.18 6.56 14.65
CA LYS A 73 0.35 7.25 15.66
C LYS A 73 -0.87 6.44 16.13
N ILE A 74 -1.35 5.49 15.33
CA ILE A 74 -2.60 4.76 15.62
C ILE A 74 -2.31 3.43 16.33
N THR A 75 -1.38 2.62 15.80
CA THR A 75 -1.09 1.25 16.28
C THR A 75 0.40 0.98 16.49
N GLY A 76 1.26 1.98 16.26
CA GLY A 76 2.72 1.77 16.21
C GLY A 76 3.20 0.93 15.02
N ALA A 77 2.29 0.56 14.11
CA ALA A 77 2.65 -0.08 12.84
C ALA A 77 3.22 0.95 11.86
N GLY A 78 3.97 0.47 10.87
CA GLY A 78 4.55 1.31 9.83
C GLY A 78 4.50 0.63 8.47
N VAL A 79 4.88 1.39 7.45
CA VAL A 79 5.17 0.85 6.11
C VAL A 79 6.64 1.06 5.78
N GLU A 80 7.19 0.15 4.99
CA GLU A 80 8.58 0.17 4.50
C GLU A 80 8.56 0.09 2.97
N PRO A 81 9.19 1.04 2.25
CA PRO A 81 9.26 0.97 0.80
C PRO A 81 10.18 -0.18 0.36
N VAL A 82 9.72 -1.00 -0.58
CA VAL A 82 10.49 -2.16 -1.07
C VAL A 82 10.55 -2.21 -2.59
N ALA A 83 11.47 -3.03 -3.11
CA ALA A 83 11.42 -3.46 -4.50
C ALA A 83 10.12 -4.23 -4.77
N ALA A 84 9.70 -4.30 -6.03
CA ALA A 84 8.45 -4.97 -6.43
C ALA A 84 8.33 -6.42 -5.91
N LEU A 85 9.47 -7.09 -5.68
CA LEU A 85 9.54 -8.40 -5.01
C LEU A 85 10.71 -8.41 -4.03
N ILE A 86 10.49 -8.97 -2.84
CA ILE A 86 11.52 -9.19 -1.81
C ILE A 86 11.59 -10.66 -1.40
N PRO A 87 12.74 -11.15 -0.91
CA PRO A 87 12.84 -12.50 -0.34
C PRO A 87 11.89 -12.71 0.85
N GLN A 88 11.42 -13.95 1.03
CA GLN A 88 10.49 -14.31 2.11
C GLN A 88 11.03 -13.93 3.51
N ASP A 89 12.31 -14.17 3.79
CA ASP A 89 12.90 -13.88 5.09
C ASP A 89 12.90 -12.38 5.41
N ALA A 90 13.10 -11.54 4.38
CA ALA A 90 13.01 -10.09 4.51
C ALA A 90 11.56 -9.66 4.76
N PHE A 91 10.60 -10.24 4.04
CA PHE A 91 9.17 -10.01 4.24
C PHE A 91 8.73 -10.36 5.68
N SER A 92 9.04 -11.57 6.15
CA SER A 92 8.71 -11.99 7.52
C SER A 92 9.38 -11.10 8.58
N THR A 93 10.64 -10.69 8.34
CA THR A 93 11.35 -9.76 9.23
C THR A 93 10.69 -8.38 9.32
N LEU A 94 10.09 -7.89 8.25
CA LEU A 94 9.32 -6.64 8.30
C LEU A 94 8.04 -6.83 9.11
N LEU A 95 7.28 -7.89 8.85
CA LEU A 95 6.00 -8.14 9.52
C LEU A 95 6.14 -8.34 11.04
N LYS A 96 7.14 -9.10 11.51
CA LYS A 96 7.39 -9.26 12.96
C LYS A 96 7.74 -7.94 13.66
N ASN A 97 8.18 -6.93 12.91
CA ASN A 97 8.46 -5.59 13.42
C ASN A 97 7.30 -4.61 13.15
N ARG A 98 6.11 -5.10 12.78
CA ARG A 98 4.93 -4.31 12.39
C ARG A 98 5.19 -3.35 11.24
N HIS A 99 6.17 -3.63 10.40
CA HIS A 99 6.47 -2.87 9.20
C HIS A 99 5.92 -3.62 7.99
N PHE A 100 5.10 -2.95 7.20
CA PHE A 100 4.44 -3.56 6.04
C PHE A 100 5.15 -3.13 4.77
N PRO A 101 5.62 -4.09 3.94
CA PRO A 101 6.30 -3.76 2.70
C PRO A 101 5.34 -3.10 1.73
N VAL A 102 5.79 -2.01 1.09
CA VAL A 102 5.03 -1.28 0.08
C VAL A 102 5.88 -1.14 -1.18
N ALA A 103 5.44 -1.75 -2.28
CA ALA A 103 5.99 -1.45 -3.59
C ALA A 103 5.59 -0.03 -4.01
N THR A 104 6.52 0.74 -4.57
CA THR A 104 6.35 2.19 -4.84
C THR A 104 6.12 2.49 -6.32
N PHE A 105 5.57 1.53 -7.06
CA PHE A 105 5.06 1.72 -8.41
C PHE A 105 3.54 1.62 -8.40
N ILE A 106 2.88 2.20 -9.40
CA ILE A 106 1.47 1.96 -9.69
C ILE A 106 1.34 1.25 -11.03
N ARG A 107 0.32 0.41 -11.18
CA ARG A 107 0.04 -0.26 -12.45
C ARG A 107 -0.18 0.73 -13.60
N ARG A 108 0.10 0.29 -14.82
CA ARG A 108 -0.18 1.06 -16.04
C ARG A 108 -1.67 0.99 -16.39
N ARG A 109 -2.15 2.01 -17.12
CA ARG A 109 -3.53 2.11 -17.62
C ARG A 109 -4.04 0.86 -18.31
N GLU A 110 -3.22 0.26 -19.17
CA GLU A 110 -3.53 -0.98 -19.90
C GLU A 110 -3.79 -2.19 -19.00
N HIS A 111 -3.33 -2.14 -17.74
CA HIS A 111 -3.49 -3.17 -16.73
C HIS A 111 -4.39 -2.73 -15.57
N ILE A 112 -5.23 -1.71 -15.77
CA ILE A 112 -6.06 -1.13 -14.69
C ILE A 112 -6.98 -2.16 -14.02
N ASP A 113 -7.41 -3.18 -14.77
CA ASP A 113 -8.31 -4.21 -14.25
C ASP A 113 -7.57 -5.27 -13.43
N TYR A 114 -6.32 -5.59 -13.77
CA TYR A 114 -5.58 -6.66 -13.09
C TYR A 114 -4.06 -6.61 -13.37
N ILE A 115 -3.28 -6.92 -12.33
CA ILE A 115 -1.84 -7.22 -12.38
C ILE A 115 -1.54 -8.39 -11.42
N GLU A 116 -0.50 -9.19 -11.72
CA GLU A 116 -0.05 -10.28 -10.83
C GLU A 116 0.81 -9.72 -9.69
N GLU A 117 1.66 -8.73 -9.98
CA GLU A 117 2.51 -8.07 -9.01
C GLU A 117 1.69 -7.15 -8.07
N PRO A 118 2.01 -7.04 -6.77
CA PRO A 118 1.37 -6.06 -5.92
C PRO A 118 1.96 -4.66 -6.17
N ASP A 119 1.10 -3.69 -6.47
CA ASP A 119 1.46 -2.28 -6.65
C ASP A 119 1.09 -1.43 -5.42
N ILE A 120 1.45 -0.15 -5.42
CA ILE A 120 1.16 0.75 -4.30
C ILE A 120 -0.34 0.85 -4.00
N PHE A 121 -1.21 0.69 -5.00
CA PHE A 121 -2.64 0.66 -4.77
C PHE A 121 -3.05 -0.57 -3.96
N HIS A 122 -2.60 -1.77 -4.34
CA HIS A 122 -2.83 -2.98 -3.54
C HIS A 122 -2.36 -2.81 -2.09
N GLU A 123 -1.14 -2.31 -1.89
CA GLU A 123 -0.55 -2.23 -0.55
C GLU A 123 -1.18 -1.14 0.32
N VAL A 124 -1.29 0.08 -0.22
CA VAL A 124 -1.76 1.24 0.53
C VAL A 124 -3.28 1.28 0.63
N PHE A 125 -4.00 1.09 -0.48
CA PHE A 125 -5.46 1.11 -0.44
C PHE A 125 -6.01 -0.22 0.10
N GLY A 126 -5.43 -1.36 -0.29
CA GLY A 126 -5.94 -2.68 0.08
C GLY A 126 -5.63 -3.07 1.53
N HIS A 127 -4.39 -2.92 1.99
CA HIS A 127 -3.98 -3.43 3.31
C HIS A 127 -3.93 -2.38 4.41
N CYS A 128 -3.37 -1.20 4.14
CA CYS A 128 -3.08 -0.23 5.20
C CYS A 128 -4.29 0.18 6.07
N PRO A 129 -5.53 0.32 5.55
CA PRO A 129 -6.69 0.59 6.41
C PRO A 129 -6.87 -0.42 7.53
N MET A 130 -6.61 -1.71 7.28
CA MET A 130 -6.72 -2.75 8.32
C MET A 130 -5.59 -2.66 9.35
N LEU A 131 -4.46 -2.04 9.02
CA LEU A 131 -3.34 -1.79 9.96
C LEU A 131 -3.64 -0.70 10.99
N THR A 132 -4.82 -0.07 10.91
CA THR A 132 -5.35 0.79 11.97
C THR A 132 -6.07 0.01 13.08
N ASN A 133 -6.13 -1.32 12.96
CA ASN A 133 -6.71 -2.24 13.93
C ASN A 133 -5.60 -3.07 14.61
N GLU A 134 -5.51 -2.96 15.94
CA GLU A 134 -4.46 -3.61 16.74
C GLU A 134 -4.49 -5.14 16.67
N ASP A 135 -5.67 -5.76 16.55
CA ASP A 135 -5.80 -7.22 16.43
C ASP A 135 -5.18 -7.72 15.12
N VAL A 136 -5.34 -6.93 14.04
CA VAL A 136 -4.74 -7.22 12.73
C VAL A 136 -3.23 -7.05 12.79
N CYS A 137 -2.73 -5.97 13.42
CA CYS A 137 -1.30 -5.76 13.61
C CYS A 137 -0.67 -6.92 14.40
N THR A 138 -1.32 -7.34 15.48
CA THR A 138 -0.88 -8.48 16.30
C THR A 138 -0.91 -9.79 15.52
N PHE A 139 -1.92 -10.01 14.67
CA PHE A 139 -1.97 -11.17 13.79
C PHE A 139 -0.77 -11.22 12.84
N PHE A 140 -0.47 -10.11 12.16
CA PHE A 140 0.65 -10.05 11.22
C PHE A 140 2.02 -10.16 11.89
N GLU A 141 2.17 -9.58 13.09
CA GLU A 141 3.37 -9.72 13.91
C GLU A 141 3.66 -11.19 14.21
N LYS A 142 2.63 -11.95 14.60
CA LYS A 142 2.74 -13.41 14.85
C LYS A 142 2.93 -14.22 13.57
N PHE A 143 2.36 -13.78 12.46
CA PHE A 143 2.53 -14.44 11.17
C PHE A 143 3.96 -14.30 10.63
N GLY A 144 4.62 -13.17 10.92
CA GLY A 144 6.01 -12.94 10.54
C GLY A 144 7.06 -13.52 11.50
N ALA A 145 6.64 -14.00 12.68
CA ALA A 145 7.50 -14.57 13.72
C ALA A 145 7.94 -16.01 13.37
#